data_AF-A0A959L4V0-F1
#
_entry.id   AF-A0A959L4V0-F1
#
_cell.length_a   1.000
_cell.length_b   1.000
_cell.length_c   1.000
_cell.angle_alpha   90.00
_cell.angle_beta   90.00
_cell.angle_gamma   90.00
#
_symmetry.space_group_name_H-M   'P 1'
#
loop_
_entity.id
_entity.type
_entity.pdbx_description
1 polymer ?
#
loop_
_entity_poly.entity_id
_entity_poly.type
_entity_poly.pdbx_seq_one_letter_code
_entity_poly.pdbx_strand_id
1 'polypeptide(L)'
;MTSYYFIPFLIAFTFSCGSKEVRQTDQGYDKMIVSREESNTLKAGEIISRIKKNVTCPWRSETVDTYKSGDEESDVTGIATTFLATLDVLQRASAAGLNMVITHEPTYYNHLDDPAFFLDDPIYLAKKKFI
;
A
#
# COMPACT_ATOMS: atom_id res chain seq x y z
N MET A 1 -31.58 -16.80 13.92
CA MET A 1 -30.79 -17.52 12.90
C MET A 1 -30.20 -16.47 11.96
N THR A 2 -28.87 -16.40 11.95
CA THR A 2 -27.97 -15.95 10.87
C THR A 2 -28.26 -14.63 10.15
N SER A 3 -27.33 -13.67 10.26
CA SER A 3 -26.72 -13.11 9.04
C SER A 3 -25.56 -12.14 9.31
N TYR A 4 -24.37 -12.61 8.93
CA TYR A 4 -23.24 -11.86 8.37
C TYR A 4 -22.43 -10.94 9.29
N TYR A 5 -21.52 -11.57 10.04
CA TYR A 5 -20.14 -11.09 10.10
C TYR A 5 -19.53 -11.12 8.68
N PHE A 6 -18.54 -10.25 8.46
CA PHE A 6 -17.54 -10.26 7.38
C PHE A 6 -17.68 -9.13 6.36
N ILE A 7 -16.98 -8.02 6.63
CA ILE A 7 -16.65 -6.99 5.64
C ILE A 7 -15.13 -6.95 5.54
N PRO A 8 -14.50 -7.38 4.42
CA PRO A 8 -13.10 -7.11 4.21
C PRO A 8 -13.02 -5.73 3.54
N PHE A 9 -12.99 -4.67 4.32
CA PHE A 9 -12.50 -3.39 3.82
C PHE A 9 -10.98 -3.50 3.68
N LEU A 10 -10.47 -3.19 2.49
CA LEU A 10 -9.06 -3.27 2.13
C LEU A 10 -8.67 -2.00 1.38
N ILE A 11 -8.34 -0.97 2.14
CA ILE A 11 -7.75 0.24 1.56
C ILE A 11 -6.25 0.03 1.45
N ALA A 12 -5.75 -0.07 0.23
CA ALA A 12 -4.33 -0.18 -0.08
C ALA A 12 -3.74 1.19 -0.37
N PHE A 13 -2.57 1.48 0.16
CA PHE A 13 -1.83 2.69 -0.13
C PHE A 13 -0.42 2.32 -0.54
N THR A 14 0.14 2.91 -1.60
CA THR A 14 1.55 2.75 -1.96
C THR A 14 2.32 4.06 -1.92
N PHE A 15 3.46 4.04 -1.24
CA PHE A 15 4.38 5.18 -1.18
C PHE A 15 5.55 5.05 -2.14
N SER A 16 5.82 6.11 -2.90
CA SER A 16 7.03 6.22 -3.71
C SER A 16 8.26 6.55 -2.85
N CYS A 17 9.11 5.54 -2.61
CA CYS A 17 10.37 5.70 -1.87
C CYS A 17 11.50 6.09 -2.86
N GLY A 18 12.09 7.27 -2.67
CA GLY A 18 13.13 7.82 -3.53
C GLY A 18 14.41 6.99 -3.58
N SER A 19 14.90 6.78 -4.81
CA SER A 19 16.09 6.03 -5.18
C SER A 19 17.36 6.57 -4.49
N LYS A 20 18.08 5.72 -3.74
CA LYS A 20 19.46 6.00 -3.34
C LYS A 20 20.43 5.20 -4.19
N GLU A 21 21.29 5.96 -4.87
CA GLU A 21 22.29 5.60 -5.86
C GLU A 21 23.40 4.70 -5.29
N VAL A 22 23.70 3.60 -5.99
CA VAL A 22 24.74 2.63 -5.62
C VAL A 22 26.05 3.02 -6.31
N ARG A 23 27.10 3.25 -5.51
CA ARG A 23 28.46 3.49 -6.01
C ARG A 23 29.06 2.19 -6.53
N GLN A 24 29.45 2.21 -7.81
CA GLN A 24 30.11 1.12 -8.50
C GLN A 24 31.64 1.29 -8.44
N THR A 25 32.36 0.21 -8.12
CA THR A 25 33.80 0.11 -8.32
C THR A 25 34.11 -1.12 -9.17
N ASP A 26 34.89 -0.90 -10.21
CA ASP A 26 35.21 -1.85 -11.29
C ASP A 26 36.18 -2.96 -10.85
N GLN A 27 35.93 -4.21 -11.27
CA GLN A 27 36.98 -5.08 -11.84
C GLN A 27 36.39 -6.34 -12.49
N GLY A 28 36.95 -6.72 -13.65
CA GLY A 28 36.34 -7.62 -14.62
C GLY A 28 36.66 -9.12 -14.50
N TYR A 29 36.09 -9.82 -15.50
CA TYR A 29 36.43 -11.14 -16.06
C TYR A 29 35.89 -12.40 -15.36
N ASP A 30 34.72 -12.89 -15.81
CA ASP A 30 34.54 -14.14 -16.57
C ASP A 30 33.09 -14.23 -17.07
N LYS A 31 32.83 -14.92 -18.18
CA LYS A 31 31.48 -15.10 -18.77
C LYS A 31 30.60 -15.95 -17.85
N MET A 32 29.86 -15.29 -16.97
CA MET A 32 28.68 -15.85 -16.34
C MET A 32 27.50 -15.05 -16.88
N ILE A 33 26.57 -15.71 -17.58
CA ILE A 33 25.22 -15.15 -17.71
C ILE A 33 24.68 -15.14 -16.28
N VAL A 34 24.97 -14.05 -15.56
CA VAL A 34 24.17 -13.65 -14.42
C VAL A 34 22.91 -13.11 -15.08
N SER A 35 21.95 -13.98 -15.35
CA SER A 35 20.57 -13.54 -15.32
C SER A 35 20.39 -12.98 -13.92
N ARG A 36 20.55 -11.67 -13.79
CA ARG A 36 20.12 -10.96 -12.60
C ARG A 36 18.65 -11.34 -12.51
N GLU A 37 18.30 -12.20 -11.55
CA GLU A 37 16.92 -12.23 -11.09
C GLU A 37 16.68 -10.80 -10.65
N GLU A 38 16.01 -10.02 -11.50
CA GLU A 38 15.31 -8.85 -11.03
C GLU A 38 14.52 -9.36 -9.84
N SER A 39 14.82 -8.86 -8.65
CA SER A 39 13.98 -9.15 -7.49
C SER A 39 12.58 -8.75 -7.95
N ASN A 40 11.73 -9.74 -8.19
CA ASN A 40 10.49 -9.52 -8.93
C ASN A 40 9.55 -8.78 -7.98
N THR A 41 9.71 -7.46 -7.93
CA THR A 41 8.98 -6.59 -7.03
C THR A 41 7.53 -6.63 -7.49
N LEU A 42 6.66 -7.12 -6.62
CA LEU A 42 5.26 -7.24 -6.98
C LEU A 42 4.66 -5.86 -7.10
N LYS A 43 3.89 -5.66 -8.16
CA LYS A 43 3.06 -4.46 -8.32
C LYS A 43 1.86 -4.53 -7.40
N ALA A 44 1.39 -3.38 -6.92
CA ALA A 44 0.22 -3.29 -6.05
C ALA A 44 -1.03 -3.95 -6.69
N GLY A 45 -1.24 -3.75 -7.99
CA GLY A 45 -2.33 -4.37 -8.74
C GLY A 45 -2.28 -5.91 -8.74
N GLU A 46 -1.08 -6.49 -8.78
CA GLU A 46 -0.91 -7.94 -8.70
C GLU A 46 -1.27 -8.46 -7.31
N ILE A 47 -0.88 -7.73 -6.25
CA ILE A 47 -1.23 -8.06 -4.87
C ILE A 47 -2.74 -8.02 -4.67
N ILE A 48 -3.42 -6.97 -5.14
CA ILE A 48 -4.89 -6.88 -5.08
C ILE A 48 -5.53 -8.03 -5.87
N SER A 49 -4.99 -8.39 -7.03
CA SER A 49 -5.46 -9.53 -7.81
C SER A 49 -5.32 -10.87 -7.07
N ARG A 50 -4.23 -11.06 -6.32
CA ARG A 50 -4.05 -12.23 -5.46
C ARG A 50 -5.05 -12.25 -4.31
N ILE A 51 -5.32 -11.11 -3.68
CA ILE A 51 -6.34 -11.00 -2.62
C ILE A 51 -7.72 -11.36 -3.17
N LYS A 52 -8.12 -10.79 -4.31
CA LYS A 52 -9.38 -11.08 -5.01
C LYS A 52 -9.59 -12.58 -5.28
N LYS A 53 -8.52 -13.31 -5.62
CA LYS A 53 -8.59 -14.76 -5.87
C LYS A 53 -8.75 -15.61 -4.61
N ASN A 54 -8.36 -15.09 -3.44
CA ASN A 54 -8.34 -15.84 -2.18
C ASN A 54 -9.48 -15.47 -1.23
N VAL A 55 -10.25 -14.41 -1.52
CA VAL A 55 -11.46 -14.09 -0.76
C VAL A 55 -12.62 -14.99 -1.20
N THR A 56 -13.45 -15.41 -0.25
CA THR A 56 -14.59 -16.30 -0.49
C THR A 56 -15.86 -15.57 -0.91
N CYS A 57 -15.85 -14.23 -0.87
CA CYS A 57 -16.99 -13.40 -1.24
C CYS A 57 -16.79 -12.79 -2.65
N PRO A 58 -17.88 -12.61 -3.43
CA PRO A 58 -17.81 -11.87 -4.69
C PRO A 58 -17.25 -10.47 -4.47
N TRP A 59 -16.31 -10.06 -5.32
CA TRP A 59 -15.81 -8.68 -5.30
C TRP A 59 -16.89 -7.73 -5.81
N ARG A 60 -17.23 -6.71 -5.03
CA ARG A 60 -18.25 -5.73 -5.42
C ARG A 60 -17.69 -4.75 -6.44
N SER A 61 -18.52 -4.34 -7.39
CA SER A 61 -18.19 -3.28 -8.37
C SER A 61 -18.16 -1.90 -7.72
N GLU A 62 -19.05 -1.66 -6.74
CA GLU A 62 -19.08 -0.45 -5.93
C GLU A 62 -18.58 -0.75 -4.52
N THR A 63 -17.43 -0.18 -4.18
CA THR A 63 -16.79 -0.33 -2.86
C THR A 63 -15.92 0.89 -2.53
N VAL A 64 -15.62 1.07 -1.25
CA VAL A 64 -14.63 2.04 -0.75
C VAL A 64 -13.19 1.50 -0.80
N ASP A 65 -13.01 0.24 -1.20
CA ASP A 65 -11.72 -0.41 -1.40
C ASP A 65 -11.03 0.17 -2.65
N THR A 66 -10.27 1.23 -2.44
CA THR A 66 -9.53 1.93 -3.50
C THR A 66 -8.10 2.21 -3.05
N TYR A 67 -7.25 2.56 -4.02
CA TYR A 67 -5.98 3.21 -3.69
C TYR A 67 -6.26 4.62 -3.19
N LYS A 68 -5.82 4.97 -1.97
CA LYS A 68 -5.99 6.33 -1.43
C LYS A 68 -4.81 7.24 -1.73
N SER A 69 -3.63 6.66 -1.95
CA SER A 69 -2.63 7.17 -2.89
C SER A 69 -1.64 6.07 -3.28
N GLY A 70 -0.80 6.43 -4.25
CA GLY A 70 -0.20 5.49 -5.18
C GLY A 70 -1.22 4.89 -6.15
N ASP A 71 -0.78 3.89 -6.91
CA ASP A 71 -1.54 3.27 -7.99
C ASP A 71 -1.21 1.78 -8.14
N GLU A 72 -1.88 1.12 -9.08
CA GLU A 72 -1.69 -0.30 -9.35
C GLU A 72 -0.28 -0.67 -9.86
N GLU A 73 0.44 0.29 -10.45
CA GLU A 73 1.78 0.14 -11.03
C GLU A 73 2.90 0.37 -10.01
N SER A 74 2.52 0.73 -8.78
CA SER A 74 3.46 0.96 -7.69
C SER A 74 4.14 -0.32 -7.26
N ASP A 75 5.48 -0.28 -7.20
CA ASP A 75 6.31 -1.36 -6.68
C ASP A 75 6.11 -1.54 -5.17
N VAL A 76 5.91 -2.78 -4.72
CA VAL A 76 5.70 -3.09 -3.30
C VAL A 76 6.91 -3.79 -2.69
N THR A 77 7.54 -3.13 -1.72
CA THR A 77 8.68 -3.64 -0.94
C THR A 77 8.22 -4.41 0.30
N GLY A 78 7.02 -4.15 0.79
CA GLY A 78 6.45 -4.85 1.94
C GLY A 78 5.03 -4.38 2.29
N ILE A 79 4.28 -5.26 2.95
CA ILE A 79 2.86 -5.06 3.26
C ILE A 79 2.64 -5.00 4.77
N ALA A 80 1.95 -3.97 5.25
CA ALA A 80 1.41 -3.89 6.61
C ALA A 80 -0.12 -4.02 6.57
N THR A 81 -0.70 -4.80 7.48
CA THR A 81 -2.14 -4.86 7.69
C THR A 81 -2.50 -4.24 9.03
N THR A 82 -3.58 -3.45 9.06
CA THR A 82 -4.05 -2.79 10.29
C THR A 82 -5.57 -2.65 10.28
N PHE A 83 -6.16 -2.45 11.46
CA PHE A 83 -7.56 -2.06 11.56
C PHE A 83 -7.76 -0.58 11.22
N LEU A 84 -6.85 0.29 11.67
CA LEU A 84 -6.90 1.74 11.43
C LEU A 84 -5.53 2.25 11.01
N ALA A 85 -5.47 3.00 9.90
CA ALA A 85 -4.25 3.62 9.39
C ALA A 85 -3.90 4.92 10.14
N THR A 86 -3.67 4.88 11.46
CA THR A 86 -3.23 6.06 12.22
C THR A 86 -1.84 6.52 11.78
N LEU A 87 -1.48 7.78 12.05
CA LEU A 87 -0.15 8.30 11.72
C LEU A 87 0.97 7.47 12.36
N ASP A 88 0.78 6.98 13.60
CA ASP A 88 1.72 6.07 14.27
C ASP A 88 1.94 4.78 13.48
N VAL A 89 0.85 4.14 13.02
CA VAL A 89 0.94 2.91 12.22
C VAL A 89 1.70 3.15 10.93
N LEU A 90 1.42 4.27 10.24
CA LEU A 90 2.08 4.65 9.00
C LEU A 90 3.58 4.90 9.21
N GLN A 91 3.95 5.58 10.30
CA GLN A 91 5.35 5.83 10.67
C GLN A 91 6.09 4.53 10.98
N ARG A 92 5.47 3.60 11.73
CA ARG A 92 6.07 2.28 12.00
C ARG A 92 6.21 1.43 10.75
N ALA A 93 5.23 1.44 9.85
CA ALA A 93 5.30 0.74 8.57
C ALA A 93 6.45 1.27 7.70
N SER A 94 6.54 2.59 7.57
CA SER A 94 7.62 3.27 6.84
C SER A 94 9.01 2.95 7.43
N ALA A 95 9.15 3.03 8.76
CA ALA A 95 10.40 2.69 9.44
C ALA A 95 10.82 1.22 9.25
N ALA A 96 9.85 0.33 9.04
CA ALA A 96 10.09 -1.08 8.73
C ALA A 96 10.30 -1.37 7.23
N GLY A 97 10.33 -0.34 6.37
CA GLY A 97 10.49 -0.50 4.92
C GLY A 97 9.24 -1.07 4.21
N LEU A 98 8.09 -1.04 4.88
CA LEU A 98 6.81 -1.46 4.31
C LEU A 98 6.17 -0.26 3.63
N ASN A 99 5.88 -0.40 2.34
CA ASN A 99 5.36 0.70 1.52
C ASN A 99 3.94 0.45 1.02
N MET A 100 3.34 -0.71 1.33
CA MET A 100 1.93 -0.99 1.12
C MET A 100 1.20 -1.15 2.45
N VAL A 101 0.25 -0.27 2.76
CA VAL A 101 -0.59 -0.40 3.96
C VAL A 101 -2.00 -0.79 3.55
N ILE A 102 -2.51 -1.85 4.16
CA ILE A 102 -3.86 -2.38 4.00
C ILE A 102 -4.63 -2.10 5.29
N THR A 103 -5.67 -1.28 5.24
CA THR A 103 -6.49 -0.90 6.40
C THR A 103 -7.96 -1.26 6.23
N HIS A 104 -8.62 -1.62 7.35
CA HIS A 104 -10.07 -1.86 7.41
C HIS A 104 -10.85 -0.55 7.47
N GLU A 105 -10.50 0.34 8.40
CA GLU A 105 -11.15 1.63 8.54
C GLU A 105 -10.63 2.63 7.49
N PRO A 106 -11.45 3.64 7.13
CA PRO A 106 -11.06 4.73 6.23
C PRO A 106 -9.72 5.37 6.58
N THR A 107 -9.03 5.89 5.56
CA THR A 107 -7.72 6.52 5.77
C THR A 107 -7.86 7.87 6.47
N TYR A 108 -8.98 8.56 6.33
CA TYR A 108 -9.28 9.86 6.90
C TYR A 108 -10.55 9.82 7.77
N TYR A 109 -11.05 10.98 8.16
CA TYR A 109 -12.05 11.14 9.21
C TYR A 109 -13.49 10.80 8.80
N ASN A 110 -13.73 10.32 7.57
CA ASN A 110 -15.05 9.93 7.13
C ASN A 110 -15.01 8.66 6.27
N HIS A 111 -16.17 8.02 6.12
CA HIS A 111 -16.29 6.73 5.43
C HIS A 111 -15.81 6.75 3.97
N LEU A 112 -15.94 7.89 3.29
CA LEU A 112 -15.62 8.03 1.86
C LEU A 112 -14.20 8.52 1.61
N ASP A 113 -13.47 8.90 2.65
CA ASP A 113 -12.21 9.65 2.54
C ASP A 113 -12.35 10.99 1.77
N ASP A 114 -13.53 11.62 1.82
CA ASP A 114 -13.79 12.91 1.17
C ASP A 114 -13.20 14.06 2.00
N PRO A 115 -12.20 14.81 1.48
CA PRO A 115 -11.56 15.86 2.23
C PRO A 115 -12.39 17.14 2.37
N ALA A 116 -13.54 17.29 1.70
CA ALA A 116 -14.28 18.54 1.59
C ALA A 116 -14.53 19.28 2.93
N PHE A 117 -14.68 18.54 4.03
CA PHE A 117 -14.96 19.09 5.35
C PHE A 117 -13.72 19.38 6.22
N PHE A 118 -12.52 18.98 5.79
CA PHE A 118 -11.29 19.05 6.59
C PHE A 118 -10.02 19.33 5.77
N LEU A 119 -10.15 19.97 4.60
CA LEU A 119 -9.02 20.32 3.73
C LEU A 119 -7.93 21.13 4.44
N ASP A 120 -8.33 22.08 5.30
CA ASP A 120 -7.42 22.96 6.03
C ASP A 120 -7.08 22.45 7.44
N ASP A 121 -7.57 21.25 7.81
CA ASP A 121 -7.29 20.68 9.12
C ASP A 121 -5.79 20.32 9.24
N PRO A 122 -5.08 20.78 10.29
CA PRO A 122 -3.65 20.58 10.41
C PRO A 122 -3.27 19.10 10.59
N ILE A 123 -4.16 18.27 11.14
CA ILE A 123 -3.92 16.84 11.33
C ILE A 123 -4.12 16.10 10.00
N TYR A 124 -5.16 16.46 9.23
CA TYR A 124 -5.32 15.97 7.86
C TYR A 124 -4.09 16.28 7.00
N LEU A 125 -3.63 17.54 7.01
CA LEU A 125 -2.47 17.97 6.23
C LEU A 125 -1.17 17.28 6.67
N ALA A 126 -0.94 17.13 7.99
CA ALA A 126 0.22 16.42 8.51
C ALA A 126 0.24 14.95 8.05
N LYS A 127 -0.91 14.28 8.10
CA LYS A 127 -1.05 12.90 7.65
C LYS A 127 -0.89 12.77 6.15
N LYS A 128 -1.54 13.65 5.37
CA LYS A 128 -1.45 13.69 3.90
C LYS A 128 -0.05 14.03 3.39
N LYS A 129 0.74 14.79 4.14
CA LYS A 129 2.14 15.08 3.81
C LYS A 129 3.05 13.89 4.13
N PHE A 130 2.67 13.11 5.14
CA PHE A 130 3.39 11.89 5.50
C PHE A 130 3.11 10.76 4.53
N ILE A 131 1.88 10.73 3.97
CA ILE A 131 1.28 9.97 2.83
C ILE A 131 1.71 10.56 1.47
#